data_AF-A0A917KGI6-F1
#
_entry.id   AF-A0A917KGI6-F1
#
_cell.length_a   1.000
_cell.length_b   1.000
_cell.length_c   1.000
_cell.angle_alpha   90.00
_cell.angle_beta   90.00
_cell.angle_gamma   90.00
#
_symmetry.space_group_name_H-M   'P 1'
#
loop_
_entity.id
_entity.type
_entity.pdbx_description
1 polymer ?
#
loop_
_entity_poly.entity_id
_entity_poly.type
_entity_poly.pdbx_seq_one_letter_code
_entity_poly.pdbx_strand_id
1 'polypeptide(L)'
;MQELLQRYRDRLIDLSKKNTGLRLLRITHKNHFDIASFAAIEPGMEKRITTDILSMKPEVPVLSVVAVTEDEAILNRRLTSLKREIDLIEQETGTNVFHVAYGFLEGTLVEDFYVRSPLVLYPARLVKKTIRKSQYWTVELDEQNPPFINPILILALRRYLEVDLGRLLREENFEVPKENVVSFLVNLLRQAGLNVTNGETSAVIKPFPVLNSRDVPTERVPFRIEPYMVMGKFRQSTSTLINDYDALLENPPQDGLLYRLLNETPNEEQLAEVKPEILNEVREAETFFVLDTDVSQEAAVIASRNRDGLIVHGPPGTGKSQVIVNLIADRLARGQRVLLVCQKPVALEVVYNRLSAIGLQHHVARVYDFNRDKASVYAKLGSVLQREIPKDVVTFDRMSAEMEELSKRLNLVAESLHASRPFGKTLRYLYTHAIWDQSLIRVC
;
A
#
# COMPACT_ATOMS: atom_id res chain seq x y z
N MET A 1 15.85 -20.38 4.19
CA MET A 1 15.51 -19.11 3.48
C MET A 1 14.97 -19.27 2.05
N GLN A 2 15.65 -19.90 1.08
CA GLN A 2 15.17 -19.93 -0.32
C GLN A 2 13.75 -20.51 -0.49
N GLU A 3 13.46 -21.66 0.12
CA GLU A 3 12.09 -22.23 0.09
C GLU A 3 11.05 -21.29 0.73
N LEU A 4 11.43 -20.57 1.79
CA LEU A 4 10.55 -19.61 2.47
C LEU A 4 10.26 -18.40 1.57
N LEU A 5 11.29 -17.87 0.90
CA LEU A 5 11.15 -16.77 -0.07
C LEU A 5 10.30 -17.19 -1.26
N GLN A 6 10.53 -18.39 -1.82
CA GLN A 6 9.67 -18.95 -2.88
C GLN A 6 8.22 -19.07 -2.41
N ARG A 7 7.99 -19.60 -1.21
CA ARG A 7 6.65 -19.74 -0.64
C ARG A 7 5.96 -18.39 -0.43
N TYR A 8 6.67 -17.36 0.01
CA TYR A 8 6.12 -16.01 0.17
C TYR A 8 5.85 -15.33 -1.17
N ARG A 9 6.77 -15.43 -2.13
CA ARG A 9 6.56 -14.96 -3.50
C ARG A 9 5.33 -15.62 -4.11
N ASP A 10 5.22 -16.94 -4.04
CA ASP A 10 4.11 -17.69 -4.63
C ASP A 10 2.77 -17.37 -3.96
N ARG A 11 2.76 -17.00 -2.68
CA ARG A 11 1.57 -16.49 -1.98
C ARG A 11 1.13 -15.11 -2.47
N LEU A 12 2.03 -14.31 -3.03
CA LEU A 12 1.69 -13.03 -3.62
C LEU A 12 1.05 -13.20 -5.00
N ILE A 13 1.33 -14.30 -5.72
CA ILE A 13 0.80 -14.48 -7.08
C ILE A 13 -0.41 -15.41 -7.09
N ASP A 14 -1.61 -14.84 -7.12
CA ASP A 14 -2.79 -15.62 -7.50
C ASP A 14 -2.81 -15.83 -9.02
N LEU A 15 -2.09 -16.84 -9.52
CA LEU A 15 -2.17 -17.25 -10.92
C LEU A 15 -3.28 -18.29 -11.15
N SER A 16 -4.21 -18.44 -10.21
CA SER A 16 -5.28 -19.43 -10.34
C SER A 16 -6.38 -18.97 -11.29
N LYS A 17 -7.26 -19.91 -11.66
CA LYS A 17 -8.48 -19.65 -12.44
C LYS A 17 -9.46 -18.67 -11.76
N LYS A 18 -9.23 -18.31 -10.49
CA LYS A 18 -10.04 -17.36 -9.71
C LYS A 18 -9.62 -15.91 -9.92
N ASN A 19 -8.40 -15.67 -10.41
CA ASN A 19 -7.91 -14.30 -10.61
C ASN A 19 -8.57 -13.65 -11.83
N THR A 20 -9.38 -12.62 -11.60
CA THR A 20 -10.09 -11.88 -12.65
C THR A 20 -9.17 -11.07 -13.56
N GLY A 21 -7.92 -10.80 -13.14
CA GLY A 21 -6.86 -10.25 -13.99
C GLY A 21 -6.32 -11.24 -15.02
N LEU A 22 -6.56 -12.55 -14.87
CA LEU A 22 -6.20 -13.58 -15.86
C LEU A 22 -7.41 -14.17 -16.58
N ARG A 23 -8.52 -14.31 -15.87
CA ARG A 23 -9.69 -15.05 -16.34
C ARG A 23 -10.97 -14.31 -15.99
N LEU A 24 -11.28 -13.29 -16.78
CA LEU A 24 -12.53 -12.53 -16.68
C LEU A 24 -13.62 -13.15 -17.56
N LEU A 25 -14.30 -14.21 -17.12
CA LEU A 25 -15.33 -14.86 -17.96
C LEU A 25 -16.59 -14.01 -18.15
N ARG A 26 -16.89 -13.16 -17.17
CA ARG A 26 -18.06 -12.25 -17.17
C ARG A 26 -17.75 -11.00 -16.38
N ILE A 27 -18.31 -9.88 -16.83
CA ILE A 27 -18.34 -8.64 -16.06
C ILE A 27 -19.44 -8.71 -15.00
N THR A 28 -19.25 -7.98 -13.89
CA THR A 28 -20.25 -7.84 -12.83
C THR A 28 -20.49 -6.38 -12.56
N HIS A 29 -21.75 -5.98 -12.34
CA HIS A 29 -22.13 -4.57 -12.19
C HIS A 29 -21.42 -3.83 -11.06
N LYS A 30 -20.93 -4.55 -10.05
CA LYS A 30 -20.17 -3.97 -8.93
C LYS A 30 -18.70 -3.71 -9.28
N ASN A 31 -18.11 -4.48 -10.17
CA ASN A 31 -16.65 -4.48 -10.38
C ASN A 31 -16.22 -3.95 -11.75
N HIS A 32 -17.08 -4.04 -12.75
CA HIS A 32 -16.72 -3.76 -14.15
C HIS A 32 -17.90 -3.13 -14.90
N PHE A 33 -17.56 -2.39 -15.94
CA PHE A 33 -18.49 -1.76 -16.87
C PHE A 33 -17.93 -1.88 -18.29
N ASP A 34 -18.75 -2.40 -19.20
CA ASP A 34 -18.39 -2.54 -20.61
C ASP A 34 -18.67 -1.24 -21.37
N ILE A 35 -17.62 -0.66 -21.97
CA ILE A 35 -17.73 0.61 -22.71
C ILE A 35 -18.60 0.46 -23.96
N ALA A 36 -18.69 -0.73 -24.54
CA ALA A 36 -19.57 -0.99 -25.67
C ALA A 36 -21.06 -0.77 -25.31
N SER A 37 -21.43 -0.81 -24.02
CA SER A 37 -22.80 -0.56 -23.56
C SER A 37 -23.29 0.86 -23.87
N PHE A 38 -22.39 1.83 -24.11
CA PHE A 38 -22.78 3.20 -24.45
C PHE A 38 -23.39 3.33 -25.86
N ALA A 39 -23.19 2.34 -26.73
CA ALA A 39 -23.84 2.29 -28.04
C ALA A 39 -25.38 2.27 -27.96
N ALA A 40 -25.93 1.82 -26.83
CA ALA A 40 -27.38 1.81 -26.57
C ALA A 40 -27.95 3.21 -26.33
N ILE A 41 -27.12 4.19 -25.91
CA ILE A 41 -27.55 5.57 -25.65
C ILE A 41 -27.54 6.38 -26.94
N GLU A 42 -26.43 6.32 -27.66
CA GLU A 42 -26.23 6.99 -28.93
C GLU A 42 -25.27 6.15 -29.79
N PRO A 43 -25.68 5.69 -30.98
CA PRO A 43 -24.80 4.93 -31.86
C PRO A 43 -23.50 5.67 -32.18
N GLY A 44 -22.36 5.07 -31.88
CA GLY A 44 -21.03 5.67 -32.10
C GLY A 44 -20.45 6.38 -30.88
N MET A 45 -21.24 6.57 -29.81
CA MET A 45 -20.72 7.09 -28.53
C MET A 45 -19.60 6.21 -27.98
N GLU A 46 -19.73 4.89 -28.09
CA GLU A 46 -18.72 3.91 -27.68
C GLU A 46 -17.40 4.07 -28.44
N LYS A 47 -17.47 4.42 -29.75
CA LYS A 47 -16.30 4.68 -30.59
C LYS A 47 -15.62 5.99 -30.20
N ARG A 48 -16.41 7.04 -29.94
CA ARG A 48 -15.90 8.34 -29.47
C ARG A 48 -15.18 8.20 -28.14
N ILE A 49 -15.81 7.53 -27.16
CA ILE A 49 -15.21 7.26 -25.84
C ILE A 49 -13.92 6.46 -25.99
N THR A 50 -13.93 5.40 -26.81
CA THR A 50 -12.73 4.60 -27.07
C THR A 50 -11.60 5.46 -27.63
N THR A 51 -11.88 6.26 -28.65
CA THR A 51 -10.88 7.12 -29.31
C THR A 51 -10.30 8.14 -28.33
N ASP A 52 -11.15 8.78 -27.53
CA ASP A 52 -10.73 9.73 -26.50
C ASP A 52 -9.83 9.05 -25.44
N ILE A 53 -10.14 7.81 -25.04
CA ILE A 53 -9.34 7.05 -24.08
C ILE A 53 -7.99 6.63 -24.66
N LEU A 54 -7.98 6.02 -25.85
CA LEU A 54 -6.74 5.58 -26.51
C LEU A 54 -5.80 6.75 -26.83
N SER A 55 -6.36 7.93 -27.09
CA SER A 55 -5.59 9.16 -27.31
C SER A 55 -5.06 9.80 -26.02
N MET A 56 -5.34 9.20 -24.86
CA MET A 56 -4.97 9.72 -23.52
C MET A 56 -5.54 11.12 -23.25
N LYS A 57 -6.79 11.38 -23.63
CA LYS A 57 -7.46 12.63 -23.28
C LYS A 57 -7.70 12.68 -21.76
N PRO A 58 -7.27 13.74 -21.04
CA PRO A 58 -7.31 13.78 -19.58
C PRO A 58 -8.68 13.52 -18.97
N GLU A 59 -9.72 14.04 -19.62
CA GLU A 59 -11.10 13.93 -19.18
C GLU A 59 -11.98 13.41 -20.33
N VAL A 60 -12.61 12.26 -20.10
CA VAL A 60 -13.53 11.64 -21.05
C VAL A 60 -14.93 11.56 -20.43
N PRO A 61 -15.83 12.52 -20.74
CA PRO A 61 -17.22 12.46 -20.30
C PRO A 61 -17.96 11.31 -20.99
N VAL A 62 -18.52 10.40 -20.20
CA VAL A 62 -19.13 9.16 -20.72
C VAL A 62 -20.66 9.15 -20.64
N LEU A 63 -21.28 9.77 -19.62
CA LEU A 63 -22.73 9.76 -19.46
C LEU A 63 -23.22 10.90 -18.57
N SER A 64 -24.36 11.51 -18.91
CA SER A 64 -25.06 12.44 -18.02
C SER A 64 -25.54 11.72 -16.76
N VAL A 65 -25.35 12.32 -15.59
CA VAL A 65 -25.85 11.78 -14.31
C VAL A 65 -27.39 11.92 -14.24
N VAL A 66 -27.95 12.91 -14.92
CA VAL A 66 -29.38 13.07 -15.08
C VAL A 66 -29.81 12.21 -16.26
N ALA A 67 -30.51 11.11 -15.96
CA ALA A 67 -31.08 10.22 -16.96
C ALA A 67 -32.41 10.76 -17.48
N VAL A 68 -32.59 10.73 -18.79
CA VAL A 68 -33.82 11.08 -19.51
C VAL A 68 -34.49 9.81 -20.06
N THR A 69 -33.70 8.79 -20.39
CA THR A 69 -34.17 7.49 -20.90
C THR A 69 -33.99 6.35 -19.88
N GLU A 70 -34.68 5.23 -20.11
CA GLU A 70 -34.54 4.03 -19.28
C GLU A 70 -33.12 3.44 -19.38
N ASP A 71 -32.53 3.42 -20.58
CA ASP A 71 -31.17 2.94 -20.80
C ASP A 71 -30.13 3.79 -20.05
N GLU A 72 -30.26 5.12 -20.10
CA GLU A 72 -29.42 6.02 -19.30
C GLU A 72 -29.57 5.76 -17.80
N ALA A 73 -30.78 5.48 -17.32
CA ALA A 73 -31.03 5.18 -15.91
C ALA A 73 -30.40 3.83 -15.50
N ILE A 74 -30.41 2.82 -16.38
CA ILE A 74 -29.74 1.53 -16.15
C ILE A 74 -28.23 1.72 -16.07
N LEU A 75 -27.62 2.43 -17.04
CA LEU A 75 -26.18 2.66 -17.05
C LEU A 75 -25.73 3.52 -15.87
N ASN A 76 -26.50 4.55 -15.49
CA ASN A 76 -26.23 5.37 -14.31
C ASN A 76 -26.22 4.55 -13.01
N ARG A 77 -27.16 3.61 -12.84
CA ARG A 77 -27.17 2.70 -11.67
C ARG A 77 -25.91 1.83 -11.64
N ARG A 78 -25.49 1.30 -12.79
CA ARG A 78 -24.26 0.50 -12.91
C ARG A 78 -23.01 1.31 -12.57
N LEU A 79 -22.86 2.52 -13.12
CA LEU A 79 -21.74 3.43 -12.81
C LEU A 79 -21.73 3.84 -11.34
N THR A 80 -22.89 4.10 -10.76
CA THR A 80 -23.02 4.41 -9.32
C THR A 80 -22.56 3.23 -8.46
N SER A 81 -22.98 2.00 -8.79
CA SER A 81 -22.56 0.81 -8.07
C SER A 81 -21.05 0.57 -8.18
N LEU A 82 -20.50 0.74 -9.38
CA LEU A 82 -19.07 0.61 -9.63
C LEU A 82 -18.27 1.66 -8.84
N LYS A 83 -18.67 2.93 -8.89
CA LYS A 83 -18.01 4.02 -8.15
C LYS A 83 -17.98 3.75 -6.65
N ARG A 84 -19.12 3.35 -6.05
CA ARG A 84 -19.20 3.03 -4.62
C ARG A 84 -18.23 1.92 -4.20
N GLU A 85 -18.13 0.87 -5.01
CA GLU A 85 -17.21 -0.24 -4.75
C GLU A 85 -15.74 0.20 -4.84
N ILE A 86 -15.40 1.02 -5.85
CA ILE A 86 -14.04 1.56 -6.01
C ILE A 86 -13.67 2.45 -4.82
N ASP A 87 -14.57 3.36 -4.43
CA ASP A 87 -14.34 4.29 -3.32
C ASP A 87 -14.13 3.54 -2.00
N LEU A 88 -14.92 2.49 -1.76
CA LEU A 88 -14.76 1.66 -0.57
C LEU A 88 -13.37 1.02 -0.53
N ILE A 89 -12.89 0.49 -1.66
CA ILE A 89 -11.57 -0.15 -1.73
C ILE A 89 -10.46 0.86 -1.56
N GLU A 90 -10.55 2.03 -2.19
CA GLU A 90 -9.56 3.10 -2.04
C GLU A 90 -9.53 3.63 -0.60
N GLN A 91 -10.68 3.72 0.09
CA GLN A 91 -10.75 4.08 1.51
C GLN A 91 -10.13 3.01 2.43
N GLU A 92 -10.34 1.73 2.13
CA GLU A 92 -9.80 0.63 2.95
C GLU A 92 -8.30 0.40 2.73
N THR A 93 -7.84 0.51 1.49
CA THR A 93 -6.49 0.11 1.07
C THR A 93 -5.56 1.28 0.77
N GLY A 94 -6.09 2.47 0.51
CA GLY A 94 -5.34 3.64 0.04
C GLY A 94 -4.90 3.57 -1.43
N THR A 95 -5.20 2.47 -2.14
CA THR A 95 -4.75 2.22 -3.51
C THR A 95 -5.87 2.44 -4.52
N ASN A 96 -5.56 3.12 -5.63
CA ASN A 96 -6.50 3.21 -6.74
C ASN A 96 -6.45 1.92 -7.58
N VAL A 97 -7.56 1.18 -7.60
CA VAL A 97 -7.69 -0.07 -8.37
C VAL A 97 -8.44 0.10 -9.69
N PHE A 98 -8.92 1.30 -10.00
CA PHE A 98 -9.70 1.56 -11.20
C PHE A 98 -8.81 1.78 -12.42
N HIS A 99 -9.06 0.97 -13.46
CA HIS A 99 -8.37 1.08 -14.74
C HIS A 99 -9.38 0.90 -15.87
N VAL A 100 -9.07 1.43 -17.05
CA VAL A 100 -9.70 1.02 -18.29
C VAL A 100 -8.84 -0.06 -18.93
N ALA A 101 -9.37 -1.26 -19.08
CA ALA A 101 -8.70 -2.36 -19.75
C ALA A 101 -9.05 -2.37 -21.25
N TYR A 102 -8.04 -2.57 -22.10
CA TYR A 102 -8.23 -2.68 -23.54
C TYR A 102 -7.39 -3.80 -24.16
N GLY A 103 -8.01 -4.50 -25.11
CA GLY A 103 -7.46 -5.69 -25.74
C GLY A 103 -7.46 -6.86 -24.76
N PHE A 104 -8.08 -7.97 -25.12
CA PHE A 104 -8.14 -9.15 -24.27
C PHE A 104 -7.49 -10.33 -24.97
N LEU A 105 -6.50 -10.93 -24.31
CA LEU A 105 -5.92 -12.19 -24.75
C LEU A 105 -6.84 -13.34 -24.34
N GLU A 106 -7.35 -14.05 -25.32
CA GLU A 106 -8.10 -15.28 -25.14
C GLU A 106 -7.32 -16.48 -25.65
N GLY A 107 -7.37 -17.60 -24.94
CA GLY A 107 -6.72 -18.84 -25.36
C GLY A 107 -6.50 -19.79 -24.19
N THR A 108 -5.86 -20.93 -24.45
CA THR A 108 -5.56 -21.92 -23.41
C THR A 108 -4.08 -21.88 -23.04
N LEU A 109 -3.76 -21.47 -21.81
CA LEU A 109 -2.38 -21.47 -21.29
C LEU A 109 -1.84 -22.89 -21.16
N VAL A 110 -2.52 -23.70 -20.36
CA VAL A 110 -2.24 -25.12 -20.12
C VAL A 110 -3.56 -25.88 -20.10
N GLU A 111 -3.50 -27.21 -20.04
CA GLU A 111 -4.68 -28.05 -19.93
C GLU A 111 -5.64 -27.55 -18.83
N ASP A 112 -6.92 -27.45 -19.17
CA ASP A 112 -8.01 -26.86 -18.38
C ASP A 112 -7.87 -25.37 -17.98
N PHE A 113 -6.85 -24.64 -18.44
CA PHE A 113 -6.67 -23.22 -18.10
C PHE A 113 -6.90 -22.31 -19.30
N TYR A 114 -8.17 -22.10 -19.62
CA TYR A 114 -8.61 -21.01 -20.49
C TYR A 114 -8.43 -19.64 -19.82
N VAL A 115 -7.75 -18.73 -20.51
CA VAL A 115 -7.58 -17.33 -20.12
C VAL A 115 -8.45 -16.41 -20.95
N ARG A 116 -8.87 -15.33 -20.30
CA ARG A 116 -9.43 -14.13 -20.91
C ARG A 116 -8.94 -12.97 -20.06
N SER A 117 -7.77 -12.48 -20.41
CA SER A 117 -7.02 -11.52 -19.62
C SER A 117 -6.92 -10.20 -20.36
N PRO A 118 -7.16 -9.05 -19.70
CA PRO A 118 -6.85 -7.77 -20.31
C PRO A 118 -5.34 -7.67 -20.58
N LEU A 119 -4.99 -7.13 -21.74
CA LEU A 119 -3.61 -6.94 -22.17
C LEU A 119 -3.08 -5.59 -21.69
N VAL A 120 -3.78 -4.50 -22.00
CA VAL A 120 -3.37 -3.14 -21.61
C VAL A 120 -4.30 -2.60 -20.54
N LEU A 121 -3.72 -1.93 -19.55
CA LEU A 121 -4.43 -1.22 -18.50
C LEU A 121 -4.06 0.26 -18.56
N TYR A 122 -5.09 1.10 -18.69
CA TYR A 122 -5.01 2.55 -18.64
C TYR A 122 -5.37 2.98 -17.20
N PRO A 123 -4.42 3.54 -16.41
CA PRO A 123 -4.74 4.04 -15.08
C PRO A 123 -5.74 5.19 -15.19
N ALA A 124 -6.81 5.13 -14.37
CA ALA A 124 -7.89 6.10 -14.47
C ALA A 124 -8.58 6.32 -13.13
N ARG A 125 -9.51 7.29 -13.08
CA ARG A 125 -10.53 7.44 -12.04
C ARG A 125 -11.91 7.63 -12.64
N LEU A 126 -12.91 7.11 -11.96
CA LEU A 126 -14.31 7.41 -12.24
C LEU A 126 -14.77 8.53 -11.31
N VAL A 127 -15.16 9.67 -11.87
CA VAL A 127 -15.60 10.84 -11.12
C VAL A 127 -16.89 11.41 -11.69
N LYS A 128 -17.52 12.32 -10.93
CA LYS A 128 -18.60 13.17 -11.41
C LYS A 128 -18.07 14.59 -11.57
N LYS A 129 -18.23 15.17 -12.76
CA LYS A 129 -17.81 16.54 -13.08
C LYS A 129 -18.96 17.37 -13.62
N THR A 130 -18.97 18.66 -13.29
CA THR A 130 -19.92 19.61 -13.85
C THR A 130 -19.45 20.07 -15.22
N ILE A 131 -20.22 19.79 -16.27
CA ILE A 131 -19.99 20.26 -17.63
C ILE A 131 -21.21 21.06 -18.05
N ARG A 132 -21.02 22.35 -18.38
CA ARG A 132 -22.09 23.26 -18.83
C ARG A 132 -23.37 23.20 -17.96
N LYS A 133 -23.19 23.25 -16.63
CA LYS A 133 -24.23 23.18 -15.58
C LYS A 133 -24.85 21.81 -15.31
N SER A 134 -24.50 20.76 -16.05
CA SER A 134 -24.97 19.39 -15.81
C SER A 134 -23.85 18.51 -15.26
N GLN A 135 -24.19 17.56 -14.40
CA GLN A 135 -23.23 16.58 -13.87
C GLN A 135 -23.06 15.43 -14.85
N TYR A 136 -21.82 15.05 -15.15
CA TYR A 136 -21.46 13.93 -15.99
C TYR A 136 -20.55 12.95 -15.26
N TRP A 137 -20.79 11.66 -15.46
CA TRP A 137 -19.75 10.66 -15.24
C TRP A 137 -18.60 10.90 -16.20
N THR A 138 -17.41 10.98 -15.65
CA THR A 138 -16.18 11.28 -16.40
C THR A 138 -15.13 10.25 -16.00
N VAL A 139 -14.47 9.68 -17.01
CA VAL A 139 -13.25 8.88 -16.82
C VAL A 139 -12.08 9.87 -16.91
N GLU A 140 -11.37 10.04 -15.80
CA GLU A 140 -10.14 10.83 -15.75
C GLU A 140 -8.95 9.89 -15.93
N LEU A 141 -8.15 10.08 -16.97
CA LEU A 141 -6.94 9.30 -17.18
C LEU A 141 -5.78 9.88 -16.37
N ASP A 142 -4.91 9.02 -15.87
CA ASP A 142 -3.70 9.47 -15.18
C ASP A 142 -2.64 9.92 -16.19
N GLU A 143 -2.43 11.22 -16.30
CA GLU A 143 -1.41 11.80 -17.19
C GLU A 143 0.03 11.50 -16.74
N GLN A 144 0.24 11.20 -15.45
CA GLN A 144 1.57 10.95 -14.91
C GLN A 144 2.02 9.50 -15.10
N ASN A 145 1.05 8.59 -15.26
CA ASN A 145 1.30 7.15 -15.35
C ASN A 145 0.82 6.62 -16.72
N PRO A 146 1.74 6.20 -17.60
CA PRO A 146 1.38 5.71 -18.93
C PRO A 146 0.61 4.37 -18.85
N PRO A 147 -0.16 4.02 -19.90
CA PRO A 147 -0.76 2.69 -20.02
C PRO A 147 0.32 1.60 -20.01
N PHE A 148 0.02 0.47 -19.36
CA PHE A 148 0.97 -0.61 -19.19
C PHE A 148 0.36 -1.99 -19.49
N ILE A 149 1.20 -2.96 -19.81
CA ILE A 149 0.76 -4.35 -20.00
C ILE A 149 0.40 -4.97 -18.64
N ASN A 150 -0.73 -5.67 -18.58
CA ASN A 150 -1.20 -6.36 -17.38
C ASN A 150 -0.10 -7.27 -16.79
N PRO A 151 0.48 -6.92 -15.64
CA PRO A 151 1.59 -7.63 -15.04
C PRO A 151 1.26 -9.06 -14.64
N ILE A 152 0.01 -9.33 -14.23
CA ILE A 152 -0.41 -10.69 -13.88
C ILE A 152 -0.37 -11.59 -15.13
N LEU A 153 -0.72 -11.05 -16.29
CA LEU A 153 -0.60 -11.77 -17.56
C LEU A 153 0.87 -12.04 -17.91
N ILE A 154 1.77 -11.06 -17.76
CA ILE A 154 3.20 -11.25 -17.97
C ILE A 154 3.72 -12.44 -17.14
N LEU A 155 3.37 -12.46 -15.85
CA LEU A 155 3.75 -13.52 -14.93
C LEU A 155 3.17 -14.89 -15.32
N ALA A 156 1.91 -14.92 -15.74
CA ALA A 156 1.28 -16.16 -16.20
C ALA A 156 1.94 -16.68 -17.48
N LEU A 157 2.23 -15.82 -18.46
CA LEU A 157 2.90 -16.21 -19.70
C LEU A 157 4.30 -16.76 -19.43
N ARG A 158 5.09 -16.09 -18.56
CA ARG A 158 6.41 -16.57 -18.16
C ARG A 158 6.33 -17.93 -17.45
N ARG A 159 5.38 -18.10 -16.52
CA ARG A 159 5.25 -19.33 -15.73
C ARG A 159 4.76 -20.53 -16.54
N TYR A 160 3.76 -20.32 -17.40
CA TYR A 160 3.05 -21.43 -18.05
C TYR A 160 3.52 -21.71 -19.47
N LEU A 161 4.12 -20.72 -20.14
CA LEU A 161 4.54 -20.82 -21.55
C LEU A 161 6.01 -20.47 -21.76
N GLU A 162 6.76 -20.15 -20.70
CA GLU A 162 8.16 -19.70 -20.78
C GLU A 162 8.36 -18.45 -21.67
N VAL A 163 7.28 -17.67 -21.87
CA VAL A 163 7.29 -16.43 -22.64
C VAL A 163 7.65 -15.26 -21.72
N ASP A 164 8.85 -14.70 -21.86
CA ASP A 164 9.32 -13.56 -21.07
C ASP A 164 8.99 -12.21 -21.73
N LEU A 165 7.70 -11.86 -21.67
CA LEU A 165 7.22 -10.57 -22.15
C LEU A 165 7.83 -9.40 -21.34
N GLY A 166 8.14 -9.61 -20.05
CA GLY A 166 8.69 -8.57 -19.18
C GLY A 166 10.09 -8.12 -19.58
N ARG A 167 10.91 -9.02 -20.14
CA ARG A 167 12.21 -8.67 -20.71
C ARG A 167 12.10 -7.70 -21.89
N LEU A 168 11.23 -7.98 -22.86
CA LEU A 168 11.01 -7.13 -24.03
C LEU A 168 10.57 -5.71 -23.63
N LEU A 169 9.66 -5.62 -22.66
CA LEU A 169 9.16 -4.33 -22.16
C LEU A 169 10.22 -3.47 -21.45
N ARG A 170 11.33 -4.07 -20.99
CA ARG A 170 12.45 -3.35 -20.36
C ARG A 170 13.56 -2.97 -21.34
N GLU A 171 13.79 -3.82 -22.34
CA GLU A 171 14.81 -3.60 -23.36
C GLU A 171 14.37 -2.55 -24.39
N GLU A 172 13.07 -2.39 -24.60
CA GLU A 172 12.46 -1.37 -25.45
C GLU A 172 11.87 -0.23 -24.60
N ASN A 173 11.93 1.02 -25.08
CA ASN A 173 11.15 2.13 -24.52
C ASN A 173 9.66 1.90 -24.80
N PHE A 174 9.07 0.93 -24.10
CA PHE A 174 7.71 0.50 -24.32
C PHE A 174 6.72 1.64 -24.08
N GLU A 175 5.99 1.99 -25.13
CA GLU A 175 4.88 2.93 -25.08
C GLU A 175 3.72 2.35 -25.88
N VAL A 176 2.52 2.37 -25.29
CA VAL A 176 1.31 1.93 -25.99
C VAL A 176 0.93 3.00 -27.02
N PRO A 177 0.82 2.66 -28.32
CA PRO A 177 0.44 3.65 -29.33
C PRO A 177 -1.00 4.13 -29.12
N LYS A 178 -1.32 5.30 -29.67
CA LYS A 178 -2.68 5.88 -29.59
C LYS A 178 -3.65 5.26 -30.60
N GLU A 179 -3.12 4.73 -31.70
CA GLU A 179 -3.86 4.10 -32.79
C GLU A 179 -3.33 2.70 -33.05
N ASN A 180 -4.15 1.84 -33.68
CA ASN A 180 -3.76 0.49 -34.07
C ASN A 180 -3.21 -0.37 -32.90
N VAL A 181 -3.68 -0.10 -31.67
CA VAL A 181 -3.18 -0.75 -30.45
C VAL A 181 -3.27 -2.26 -30.52
N VAL A 182 -4.38 -2.82 -31.03
CA VAL A 182 -4.54 -4.27 -31.15
C VAL A 182 -3.47 -4.88 -32.06
N SER A 183 -3.21 -4.27 -33.22
CA SER A 183 -2.17 -4.71 -34.15
C SER A 183 -0.78 -4.64 -33.51
N PHE A 184 -0.51 -3.57 -32.75
CA PHE A 184 0.71 -3.44 -31.96
C PHE A 184 0.84 -4.56 -30.92
N LEU A 185 -0.22 -4.87 -30.17
CA LEU A 185 -0.22 -5.96 -29.17
C LEU A 185 -0.01 -7.34 -29.79
N VAL A 186 -0.58 -7.61 -30.97
CA VAL A 186 -0.32 -8.85 -31.71
C VAL A 186 1.16 -8.96 -32.06
N ASN A 187 1.77 -7.89 -32.57
CA ASN A 187 3.19 -7.90 -32.93
C ASN A 187 4.09 -8.09 -31.72
N LEU A 188 3.82 -7.38 -30.62
CA LEU A 188 4.54 -7.51 -29.35
C LEU A 188 4.51 -8.96 -28.83
N LEU A 189 3.33 -9.59 -28.78
CA LEU A 189 3.21 -10.97 -28.31
C LEU A 189 3.92 -11.96 -29.24
N ARG A 190 3.90 -11.74 -30.56
CA ARG A 190 4.65 -12.56 -31.52
C ARG A 190 6.15 -12.44 -31.35
N GLN A 191 6.66 -11.23 -31.11
CA GLN A 191 8.09 -11.00 -30.80
C GLN A 191 8.50 -11.72 -29.50
N ALA A 192 7.59 -11.81 -28.53
CA ALA A 192 7.79 -12.57 -27.31
C ALA A 192 7.74 -14.10 -27.51
N GLY A 193 7.47 -14.58 -28.73
CA GLY A 193 7.37 -16.01 -29.05
C GLY A 193 5.98 -16.61 -28.89
N LEU A 194 4.95 -15.79 -28.67
CA LEU A 194 3.56 -16.25 -28.57
C LEU A 194 2.85 -16.17 -29.92
N ASN A 195 2.37 -17.30 -30.42
CA ASN A 195 1.57 -17.34 -31.64
C ASN A 195 0.15 -16.83 -31.38
N VAL A 196 -0.13 -15.60 -31.81
CA VAL A 196 -1.41 -14.92 -31.61
C VAL A 196 -2.02 -14.47 -32.94
N THR A 197 -3.34 -14.63 -33.07
CA THR A 197 -4.14 -14.09 -34.18
C THR A 197 -4.92 -12.85 -33.76
N ASN A 198 -5.26 -12.01 -34.74
CA ASN A 198 -6.20 -10.92 -34.52
C ASN A 198 -7.63 -11.44 -34.74
N GLY A 199 -8.57 -11.10 -33.86
CA GLY A 199 -9.99 -11.38 -34.09
C GLY A 199 -10.56 -10.63 -35.29
N GLU A 200 -11.73 -11.04 -35.81
CA GLU A 200 -12.41 -10.39 -36.95
C GLU A 200 -12.49 -8.86 -36.74
N THR A 201 -11.86 -8.11 -37.65
CA THR A 201 -11.52 -6.69 -37.47
C THR A 201 -12.36 -5.81 -38.40
N SER A 202 -13.56 -5.43 -37.96
CA SER A 202 -14.35 -4.35 -38.58
C SER A 202 -14.85 -3.29 -37.58
N ALA A 203 -14.83 -3.60 -36.27
CA ALA A 203 -15.30 -2.72 -35.20
C ALA A 203 -14.15 -2.23 -34.30
N VAL A 204 -14.23 -0.96 -33.85
CA VAL A 204 -13.26 -0.32 -32.93
C VAL A 204 -13.21 -1.06 -31.58
N ILE A 205 -14.39 -1.44 -31.07
CA ILE A 205 -14.56 -2.33 -29.91
C ILE A 205 -15.73 -3.29 -30.12
N LYS A 206 -15.72 -4.44 -29.43
CA LYS A 206 -16.84 -5.41 -29.38
C LYS A 206 -17.47 -5.44 -27.97
N PRO A 207 -18.78 -5.72 -27.84
CA PRO A 207 -19.40 -6.01 -26.55
C PRO A 207 -18.71 -7.17 -25.84
N PHE A 208 -18.53 -7.05 -24.53
CA PHE A 208 -17.87 -8.09 -23.73
C PHE A 208 -18.81 -9.30 -23.53
N PRO A 209 -18.50 -10.48 -24.06
CA PRO A 209 -19.39 -11.62 -23.99
C PRO A 209 -19.39 -12.25 -22.59
N VAL A 210 -20.57 -12.69 -22.14
CA VAL A 210 -20.69 -13.51 -20.93
C VAL A 210 -20.38 -14.95 -21.29
N LEU A 211 -19.36 -15.54 -20.66
CA LEU A 211 -19.19 -16.99 -20.65
C LEU A 211 -19.57 -17.58 -19.30
N ASN A 212 -20.48 -18.56 -19.33
CA ASN A 212 -20.73 -19.41 -18.17
C ASN A 212 -19.68 -20.51 -18.12
N SER A 213 -19.51 -21.13 -16.95
CA SER A 213 -18.51 -22.20 -16.76
C SER A 213 -18.64 -23.35 -17.76
N ARG A 214 -19.86 -23.66 -18.21
CA ARG A 214 -20.15 -24.70 -19.22
C ARG A 214 -19.76 -24.32 -20.65
N ASP A 215 -19.66 -23.03 -20.93
CA ASP A 215 -19.36 -22.50 -22.26
C ASP A 215 -17.84 -22.30 -22.44
N VAL A 216 -17.07 -22.45 -21.36
CA VAL A 216 -15.62 -22.31 -21.37
C VAL A 216 -15.02 -23.47 -22.18
N PRO A 217 -14.20 -23.19 -23.20
CA PRO A 217 -13.55 -24.23 -23.97
C PRO A 217 -12.73 -25.17 -23.09
N THR A 218 -12.97 -26.47 -23.22
CA THR A 218 -12.18 -27.54 -22.58
C THR A 218 -10.99 -27.95 -23.45
N GLU A 219 -11.15 -27.83 -24.78
CA GLU A 219 -10.08 -28.09 -25.73
C GLU A 219 -9.06 -26.93 -25.77
N ARG A 220 -7.87 -27.22 -26.31
CA ARG A 220 -6.82 -26.22 -26.47
C ARG A 220 -7.22 -25.21 -27.55
N VAL A 221 -7.49 -23.97 -27.13
CA VAL A 221 -7.82 -22.86 -28.04
C VAL A 221 -6.56 -22.06 -28.35
N PRO A 222 -6.25 -21.78 -29.63
CA PRO A 222 -5.14 -20.91 -29.99
C PRO A 222 -5.33 -19.50 -29.46
N PHE A 223 -4.24 -18.78 -29.22
CA PHE A 223 -4.33 -17.42 -28.71
C PHE A 223 -4.86 -16.45 -29.76
N ARG A 224 -5.80 -15.61 -29.35
CA ARG A 224 -6.31 -14.48 -30.13
C ARG A 224 -6.47 -13.23 -29.27
N ILE A 225 -6.41 -12.07 -29.90
CA ILE A 225 -6.76 -10.80 -29.25
C ILE A 225 -8.15 -10.37 -29.69
N GLU A 226 -9.01 -10.08 -28.71
CA GLU A 226 -10.31 -9.47 -28.93
C GLU A 226 -10.33 -8.00 -28.47
N PRO A 227 -10.90 -7.07 -29.26
CA PRO A 227 -10.90 -5.64 -28.97
C PRO A 227 -12.01 -5.27 -27.97
N TYR A 228 -12.05 -5.90 -26.81
CA TYR A 228 -12.96 -5.48 -25.74
C TYR A 228 -12.37 -4.32 -24.96
N MET A 229 -13.23 -3.38 -24.54
CA MET A 229 -12.84 -2.29 -23.66
C MET A 229 -13.73 -2.25 -22.42
N VAL A 230 -13.13 -2.55 -21.26
CA VAL A 230 -13.85 -2.70 -19.99
C VAL A 230 -13.20 -1.82 -18.95
N MET A 231 -13.98 -0.93 -18.33
CA MET A 231 -13.50 -0.15 -17.19
C MET A 231 -13.93 -0.77 -15.87
N GLY A 232 -13.06 -0.77 -14.87
CA GLY A 232 -13.38 -1.39 -13.60
C GLY A 232 -12.18 -1.66 -12.71
N LYS A 233 -12.39 -2.57 -11.75
CA LYS A 233 -11.40 -2.97 -10.78
C LYS A 233 -10.44 -4.01 -11.36
N PHE A 234 -9.18 -3.63 -11.51
CA PHE A 234 -8.09 -4.55 -11.86
C PHE A 234 -6.98 -4.43 -10.80
N ARG A 235 -6.83 -5.46 -9.95
CA ARG A 235 -5.84 -5.44 -8.85
C ARG A 235 -4.42 -5.62 -9.40
N GLN A 236 -3.52 -4.70 -9.05
CA GLN A 236 -2.14 -4.65 -9.58
C GLN A 236 -1.04 -4.89 -8.53
N SER A 237 -1.39 -4.91 -7.24
CA SER A 237 -0.46 -4.75 -6.11
C SER A 237 0.58 -5.86 -5.92
N THR A 238 0.68 -6.83 -6.84
CA THR A 238 1.54 -8.01 -6.69
C THR A 238 2.80 -7.97 -7.56
N SER A 239 2.86 -7.19 -8.64
CA SER A 239 3.96 -7.32 -9.62
C SER A 239 5.33 -6.77 -9.19
N THR A 240 5.38 -5.62 -8.51
CA THR A 240 6.66 -5.03 -8.04
C THR A 240 7.30 -5.87 -6.95
N LEU A 241 6.51 -6.26 -5.94
CA LEU A 241 6.98 -7.15 -4.88
C LEU A 241 7.52 -8.46 -5.45
N ILE A 242 6.88 -9.03 -6.48
CA ILE A 242 7.38 -10.27 -7.11
C ILE A 242 8.79 -10.07 -7.68
N ASN A 243 9.06 -8.95 -8.35
CA ASN A 243 10.42 -8.66 -8.84
C ASN A 243 11.41 -8.54 -7.68
N ASP A 244 11.01 -7.95 -6.54
CA ASP A 244 11.86 -7.87 -5.34
C ASP A 244 12.16 -9.27 -4.79
N TYR A 245 11.16 -10.16 -4.75
CA TYR A 245 11.35 -11.55 -4.33
C TYR A 245 12.21 -12.35 -5.32
N ASP A 246 12.06 -12.14 -6.63
CA ASP A 246 12.91 -12.74 -7.65
C ASP A 246 14.37 -12.27 -7.47
N ALA A 247 14.59 -10.97 -7.26
CA ALA A 247 15.91 -10.41 -6.97
C ALA A 247 16.52 -10.99 -5.68
N LEU A 248 15.72 -11.17 -4.62
CA LEU A 248 16.13 -11.82 -3.37
C LEU A 248 16.42 -13.32 -3.54
N LEU A 249 15.79 -13.98 -4.51
CA LEU A 249 16.04 -15.39 -4.80
C LEU A 249 17.31 -15.59 -5.62
N GLU A 250 17.56 -14.69 -6.58
CA GLU A 250 18.77 -14.64 -7.37
C GLU A 250 19.98 -14.26 -6.51
N ASN A 251 19.82 -13.26 -5.63
CA ASN A 251 20.86 -12.74 -4.76
C ASN A 251 20.39 -12.75 -3.29
N PRO A 252 20.36 -13.91 -2.63
CA PRO A 252 19.91 -14.00 -1.25
C PRO A 252 20.79 -13.19 -0.30
N PRO A 253 20.19 -12.47 0.68
CA PRO A 253 20.96 -11.72 1.66
C PRO A 253 21.84 -12.67 2.46
N GLN A 254 23.07 -12.25 2.75
CA GLN A 254 24.06 -13.05 3.49
C GLN A 254 24.21 -12.59 4.95
N ASP A 255 23.80 -11.36 5.25
CA ASP A 255 23.91 -10.72 6.55
C ASP A 255 22.77 -9.70 6.78
N GLY A 256 22.80 -9.05 7.95
CA GLY A 256 21.84 -8.01 8.32
C GLY A 256 20.47 -8.53 8.76
N LEU A 257 19.54 -7.59 9.00
CA LEU A 257 18.22 -7.87 9.58
C LEU A 257 17.41 -8.87 8.75
N LEU A 258 17.41 -8.73 7.43
CA LEU A 258 16.61 -9.59 6.54
C LEU A 258 17.12 -11.04 6.56
N TYR A 259 18.45 -11.25 6.56
CA TYR A 259 19.04 -12.57 6.72
C TYR A 259 18.62 -13.20 8.05
N ARG A 260 18.75 -12.45 9.16
CA ARG A 260 18.41 -12.93 10.50
C ARG A 260 16.92 -13.28 10.61
N LEU A 261 16.02 -12.45 10.09
CA LEU A 261 14.58 -12.74 10.09
C LEU A 261 14.19 -13.99 9.28
N LEU A 262 14.96 -14.35 8.25
CA LEU A 262 14.64 -15.47 7.35
C LEU A 262 15.37 -16.77 7.69
N ASN A 263 16.44 -16.71 8.49
CA ASN A 263 17.29 -17.88 8.83
C ASN A 263 17.46 -18.13 10.32
N GLU A 264 17.28 -17.12 11.18
CA GLU A 264 17.49 -17.27 12.63
C GLU A 264 16.16 -17.37 13.36
N THR A 265 16.12 -18.24 14.35
CA THR A 265 15.07 -18.24 15.37
C THR A 265 15.59 -17.45 16.57
N PRO A 266 14.83 -16.45 17.07
CA PRO A 266 15.28 -15.67 18.21
C PRO A 266 15.44 -16.58 19.44
N ASN A 267 16.54 -16.39 20.18
CA ASN A 267 16.79 -17.14 21.40
C ASN A 267 15.98 -16.56 22.59
N GLU A 268 15.98 -17.25 23.73
CA GLU A 268 15.23 -16.81 24.93
C GLU A 268 15.65 -15.41 25.42
N GLU A 269 16.93 -15.06 25.28
CA GLU A 269 17.46 -13.76 25.70
C GLU A 269 16.96 -12.61 24.82
N GLN A 270 16.87 -12.83 23.50
CA GLN A 270 16.31 -11.87 22.55
C GLN A 270 14.80 -11.69 22.75
N LEU A 271 14.10 -12.75 23.19
CA LEU A 271 12.68 -12.72 23.52
C LEU A 271 12.39 -12.24 24.95
N ALA A 272 13.43 -12.02 25.77
CA ALA A 272 13.25 -11.58 27.14
C ALA A 272 12.57 -10.21 27.18
N GLU A 273 11.60 -10.10 28.09
CA GLU A 273 10.84 -8.88 28.32
C GLU A 273 11.78 -7.73 28.69
N VAL A 274 11.50 -6.55 28.14
CA VAL A 274 12.26 -5.34 28.45
C VAL A 274 11.94 -4.95 29.88
N LYS A 275 12.96 -4.94 30.73
CA LYS A 275 12.79 -4.51 32.11
C LYS A 275 13.08 -3.02 32.28
N PRO A 276 12.38 -2.30 33.18
CA PRO A 276 12.56 -0.86 33.38
C PRO A 276 13.96 -0.42 33.79
N GLU A 277 14.79 -1.31 34.34
CA GLU A 277 16.14 -0.98 34.80
C GLU A 277 17.05 -0.47 33.67
N ILE A 278 16.71 -0.76 32.41
CA ILE A 278 17.41 -0.19 31.24
C ILE A 278 17.41 1.34 31.23
N LEU A 279 16.42 1.97 31.87
CA LEU A 279 16.33 3.43 31.98
C LEU A 279 17.46 4.01 32.86
N ASN A 280 17.99 3.24 33.80
CA ASN A 280 19.09 3.67 34.66
C ASN A 280 20.43 3.79 33.93
N GLU A 281 20.54 3.19 32.75
CA GLU A 281 21.75 3.19 31.93
C GLU A 281 21.82 4.37 30.96
N VAL A 282 20.77 5.21 30.91
CA VAL A 282 20.64 6.31 29.96
C VAL A 282 20.51 7.63 30.69
N ARG A 283 21.30 8.62 30.26
CA ARG A 283 21.20 9.99 30.77
C ARG A 283 19.96 10.68 30.20
N GLU A 284 19.28 11.48 31.01
CA GLU A 284 18.10 12.24 30.61
C GLU A 284 18.38 13.17 29.42
N ALA A 285 19.60 13.72 29.34
CA ALA A 285 20.07 14.51 28.20
C ALA A 285 20.09 13.76 26.86
N GLU A 286 20.10 12.42 26.90
CA GLU A 286 20.13 11.55 25.72
C GLU A 286 18.76 10.94 25.42
N THR A 287 17.71 11.44 26.07
CA THR A 287 16.32 11.06 25.85
C THR A 287 15.58 12.12 25.03
N PHE A 288 14.82 11.67 24.02
CA PHE A 288 14.17 12.56 23.04
C PHE A 288 12.66 12.29 22.98
N PHE A 289 12.02 12.26 24.15
CA PHE A 289 10.58 12.07 24.24
C PHE A 289 9.84 13.37 23.89
N VAL A 290 8.97 13.30 22.89
CA VAL A 290 8.22 14.46 22.35
C VAL A 290 6.74 14.42 22.71
N LEU A 291 6.27 13.30 23.27
CA LEU A 291 4.93 13.09 23.78
C LEU A 291 5.00 12.37 25.13
N ASP A 292 3.94 12.52 25.93
CA ASP A 292 3.77 11.80 27.19
C ASP A 292 3.96 10.29 27.03
N THR A 293 4.61 9.69 28.01
CA THR A 293 5.01 8.28 28.02
C THR A 293 4.97 7.76 29.46
N ASP A 294 4.72 6.45 29.60
CA ASP A 294 4.87 5.75 30.88
C ASP A 294 6.20 4.99 30.92
N VAL A 295 6.57 4.45 32.08
CA VAL A 295 7.83 3.74 32.31
C VAL A 295 8.04 2.57 31.33
N SER A 296 6.98 1.83 30.99
CA SER A 296 7.08 0.69 30.07
C SER A 296 7.30 1.16 28.62
N GLN A 297 6.67 2.26 28.24
CA GLN A 297 6.83 2.88 26.93
C GLN A 297 8.21 3.51 26.77
N GLU A 298 8.73 4.19 27.80
CA GLU A 298 10.10 4.71 27.82
C GLU A 298 11.10 3.57 27.65
N ALA A 299 10.97 2.51 28.45
CA ALA A 299 11.85 1.36 28.39
C ALA A 299 11.83 0.71 27.00
N ALA A 300 10.67 0.63 26.33
CA ALA A 300 10.56 0.15 24.97
C ALA A 300 11.31 1.04 23.95
N VAL A 301 11.19 2.37 24.06
CA VAL A 301 11.92 3.31 23.19
C VAL A 301 13.43 3.14 23.38
N ILE A 302 13.90 3.11 24.62
CA ILE A 302 15.31 2.94 24.96
C ILE A 302 15.84 1.58 24.51
N ALA A 303 15.14 0.50 24.81
CA ALA A 303 15.54 -0.86 24.43
C ALA A 303 15.62 -1.03 22.91
N SER A 304 14.79 -0.32 22.14
CA SER A 304 14.86 -0.38 20.69
C SER A 304 16.24 0.02 20.16
N ARG A 305 16.98 0.90 20.86
CA ARG A 305 18.26 1.49 20.37
C ARG A 305 19.30 0.43 20.03
N ASN A 306 19.36 -0.63 20.82
CA ASN A 306 20.40 -1.67 20.76
C ASN A 306 19.85 -3.06 20.39
N ARG A 307 18.56 -3.15 20.05
CA ARG A 307 17.93 -4.42 19.62
C ARG A 307 17.65 -4.42 18.13
N ASP A 308 17.88 -5.56 17.50
CA ASP A 308 17.56 -5.80 16.10
C ASP A 308 16.05 -5.83 15.81
N GLY A 309 15.26 -6.20 16.82
CA GLY A 309 13.80 -6.23 16.76
C GLY A 309 13.19 -6.09 18.15
N LEU A 310 12.02 -5.47 18.21
CA LEU A 310 11.24 -5.30 19.43
C LEU A 310 9.76 -5.46 19.11
N ILE A 311 9.07 -6.27 19.90
CA ILE A 311 7.61 -6.43 19.80
C ILE A 311 6.97 -5.69 20.96
N VAL A 312 6.12 -4.70 20.65
CA VAL A 312 5.38 -3.92 21.65
C VAL A 312 3.92 -4.33 21.64
N HIS A 313 3.48 -4.96 22.73
CA HIS A 313 2.08 -5.33 22.93
C HIS A 313 1.39 -4.32 23.84
N GLY A 314 0.12 -4.01 23.56
CA GLY A 314 -0.67 -3.11 24.39
C GLY A 314 -2.18 -3.30 24.17
N PRO A 315 -3.03 -3.22 25.21
CA PRO A 315 -4.48 -3.14 25.04
C PRO A 315 -4.94 -1.94 24.18
N PRO A 316 -6.17 -1.94 23.65
CA PRO A 316 -6.73 -0.76 23.00
C PRO A 316 -6.70 0.46 23.93
N GLY A 317 -6.33 1.64 23.40
CA GLY A 317 -6.27 2.88 24.19
C GLY A 317 -4.98 3.13 24.98
N THR A 318 -4.02 2.20 24.96
CA THR A 318 -2.74 2.31 25.72
C THR A 318 -1.65 3.15 25.03
N GLY A 319 -2.03 4.14 24.23
CA GLY A 319 -1.05 5.09 23.69
C GLY A 319 -0.05 4.53 22.67
N LYS A 320 -0.28 3.38 22.02
CA LYS A 320 0.67 2.80 21.03
C LYS A 320 1.14 3.79 19.96
N SER A 321 0.23 4.63 19.46
CA SER A 321 0.59 5.68 18.49
C SER A 321 1.51 6.75 19.09
N GLN A 322 1.44 7.00 20.40
CA GLN A 322 2.39 7.87 21.11
C GLN A 322 3.77 7.21 21.16
N VAL A 323 3.85 5.91 21.50
CA VAL A 323 5.10 5.14 21.47
C VAL A 323 5.76 5.18 20.10
N ILE A 324 4.99 4.99 19.02
CA ILE A 324 5.50 5.08 17.64
C ILE A 324 6.09 6.47 17.36
N VAL A 325 5.41 7.54 17.77
CA VAL A 325 5.90 8.91 17.56
C VAL A 325 7.19 9.16 18.34
N ASN A 326 7.27 8.73 19.59
CA ASN A 326 8.48 8.85 20.41
C ASN A 326 9.64 8.02 19.83
N LEU A 327 9.38 6.81 19.33
CA LEU A 327 10.37 6.01 18.59
C LEU A 327 10.89 6.76 17.35
N ILE A 328 10.00 7.33 16.54
CA ILE A 328 10.38 8.09 15.35
C ILE A 328 11.24 9.30 15.75
N ALA A 329 10.82 10.06 16.77
CA ALA A 329 11.54 11.23 17.24
C ALA A 329 12.96 10.88 17.75
N ASP A 330 13.10 9.82 18.55
CA ASP A 330 14.40 9.33 19.04
C ASP A 330 15.35 8.98 17.89
N ARG A 331 14.85 8.30 16.86
CA ARG A 331 15.64 7.91 15.68
C ARG A 331 16.04 9.11 14.84
N LEU A 332 15.12 10.05 14.62
CA LEU A 332 15.41 11.28 13.88
C LEU A 332 16.44 12.14 14.61
N ALA A 333 16.33 12.28 15.94
CA ALA A 333 17.29 13.01 16.77
C ALA A 333 18.70 12.40 16.68
N ARG A 334 18.79 11.09 16.46
CA ARG A 334 20.05 10.35 16.26
C ARG A 334 20.51 10.31 14.79
N GLY A 335 19.91 11.11 13.91
CA GLY A 335 20.27 11.17 12.48
C GLY A 335 19.91 9.92 11.68
N GLN A 336 19.05 9.05 12.21
CA GLN A 336 18.64 7.80 11.57
C GLN A 336 17.41 8.02 10.68
N ARG A 337 17.22 7.10 9.73
CA ARG A 337 16.07 7.08 8.82
C ARG A 337 15.04 6.09 9.34
N VAL A 338 13.76 6.43 9.24
CA VAL A 338 12.67 5.58 9.71
C VAL A 338 11.67 5.33 8.59
N LEU A 339 11.32 4.05 8.39
CA LEU A 339 10.22 3.63 7.54
C LEU A 339 9.10 3.09 8.43
N LEU A 340 7.96 3.78 8.44
CA LEU A 340 6.75 3.30 9.12
C LEU A 340 5.83 2.62 8.11
N VAL A 341 5.52 1.35 8.33
CA VAL A 341 4.58 0.56 7.53
C VAL A 341 3.39 0.16 8.39
N CYS A 342 2.18 0.29 7.87
CA CYS A 342 0.95 -0.11 8.56
C CYS A 342 0.00 -0.80 7.57
N GLN A 343 -0.84 -1.69 8.08
CA GLN A 343 -1.84 -2.40 7.25
C GLN A 343 -2.96 -1.47 6.76
N LYS A 344 -3.35 -0.48 7.56
CA LYS A 344 -4.46 0.44 7.26
C LYS A 344 -3.95 1.88 7.15
N PRO A 345 -4.35 2.63 6.10
CA PRO A 345 -3.93 4.04 5.91
C PRO A 345 -4.27 4.93 7.11
N VAL A 346 -5.42 4.70 7.75
CA VAL A 346 -5.89 5.47 8.93
C VAL A 346 -4.87 5.46 10.07
N ALA A 347 -4.15 4.35 10.27
CA ALA A 347 -3.11 4.29 11.31
C ALA A 347 -1.92 5.20 11.00
N LEU A 348 -1.55 5.31 9.71
CA LEU A 348 -0.51 6.23 9.25
C LEU A 348 -0.95 7.69 9.44
N GLU A 349 -2.23 8.00 9.16
CA GLU A 349 -2.78 9.35 9.37
C GLU A 349 -2.75 9.75 10.84
N VAL A 350 -3.11 8.86 11.75
CA VAL A 350 -3.04 9.13 13.21
C VAL A 350 -1.61 9.49 13.64
N VAL A 351 -0.61 8.72 13.18
CA VAL A 351 0.79 9.00 13.51
C VAL A 351 1.27 10.30 12.85
N TYR A 352 0.91 10.52 11.58
CA TYR A 352 1.26 11.75 10.86
C TYR A 352 0.68 13.00 11.52
N ASN A 353 -0.59 12.97 11.94
CA ASN A 353 -1.24 14.09 12.61
C ASN A 353 -0.56 14.41 13.95
N ARG A 354 -0.12 13.39 14.69
CA ARG A 354 0.66 13.58 15.93
C ARG A 354 2.04 14.18 15.66
N LEU A 355 2.76 13.69 14.65
CA LEU A 355 4.02 14.30 14.20
C LEU A 355 3.81 15.75 13.74
N SER A 356 2.69 16.04 13.10
CA SER A 356 2.34 17.39 12.66
C SER A 356 2.04 18.33 13.81
N ALA A 357 1.39 17.84 14.88
CA ALA A 357 1.09 18.63 16.06
C ALA A 357 2.37 19.11 16.79
N ILE A 358 3.47 18.37 16.66
CA ILE A 358 4.79 18.69 17.24
C ILE A 358 5.79 19.27 16.22
N GLY A 359 5.35 19.60 15.00
CA GLY A 359 6.22 20.24 14.01
C GLY A 359 7.17 19.30 13.23
N LEU A 360 7.05 17.98 13.39
CA LEU A 360 7.92 17.00 12.71
C LEU A 360 7.43 16.59 11.31
N GLN A 361 6.24 17.01 10.86
CA GLN A 361 5.70 16.73 9.52
C GLN A 361 6.62 17.19 8.38
N HIS A 362 7.51 18.14 8.66
CA HIS A 362 8.46 18.62 7.68
C HIS A 362 9.49 17.57 7.26
N HIS A 363 9.76 16.57 8.11
CA HIS A 363 10.72 15.48 7.87
C HIS A 363 10.07 14.20 7.32
N VAL A 364 8.76 14.22 7.05
CA VAL A 364 8.00 13.01 6.69
C VAL A 364 7.58 13.06 5.22
N ALA A 365 7.96 12.05 4.44
CA ALA A 365 7.39 11.78 3.12
C ALA A 365 6.34 10.67 3.24
N ARG A 366 5.15 10.89 2.67
CA ARG A 366 4.03 9.94 2.71
C ARG A 366 3.92 9.20 1.39
N VAL A 367 3.68 7.89 1.47
CA VAL A 367 3.46 7.02 0.31
C VAL A 367 2.24 6.15 0.61
N TYR A 368 1.16 6.37 -0.12
CA TYR A 368 -0.09 5.59 -0.11
C TYR A 368 -0.23 4.77 -1.40
N ASP A 369 0.11 5.38 -2.53
CA ASP A 369 0.08 4.77 -3.86
C ASP A 369 1.37 5.08 -4.61
N PHE A 370 2.10 4.04 -5.01
CA PHE A 370 3.42 4.15 -5.64
C PHE A 370 3.40 4.98 -6.92
N ASN A 371 2.37 4.82 -7.74
CA ASN A 371 2.26 5.48 -9.05
C ASN A 371 1.84 6.94 -8.88
N ARG A 372 0.87 7.19 -8.00
CA ARG A 372 0.34 8.54 -7.78
C ARG A 372 1.29 9.44 -6.99
N ASP A 373 1.92 8.91 -5.93
CA ASP A 373 2.57 9.75 -4.94
C ASP A 373 4.00 10.13 -5.33
N LYS A 374 4.54 9.53 -6.38
CA LYS A 374 5.91 9.74 -6.87
C LYS A 374 6.29 11.23 -6.95
N ALA A 375 5.48 12.04 -7.64
CA ALA A 375 5.74 13.48 -7.77
C ALA A 375 5.74 14.21 -6.42
N SER A 376 4.78 13.91 -5.56
CA SER A 376 4.65 14.53 -4.23
C SER A 376 5.80 14.14 -3.29
N VAL A 377 6.28 12.90 -3.38
CA VAL A 377 7.42 12.38 -2.62
C VAL A 377 8.70 13.08 -3.04
N TYR A 378 8.95 13.21 -4.34
CA TYR A 378 10.12 13.93 -4.83
C TYR A 378 10.10 15.41 -4.46
N ALA A 379 8.94 16.08 -4.58
CA ALA A 379 8.78 17.46 -4.13
C ALA A 379 9.09 17.60 -2.64
N LYS A 380 8.62 16.65 -1.82
CA LYS A 380 8.89 16.62 -0.38
C LYS A 380 10.38 16.42 -0.10
N LEU A 381 11.03 15.46 -0.74
CA LEU A 381 12.47 15.23 -0.60
C LEU A 381 13.28 16.48 -0.99
N GLY A 382 12.93 17.12 -2.09
CA GLY A 382 13.53 18.39 -2.51
C GLY A 382 13.39 19.48 -1.44
N SER A 383 12.20 19.64 -0.86
CA SER A 383 11.96 20.62 0.21
C SER A 383 12.79 20.34 1.48
N VAL A 384 13.04 19.07 1.79
CA VAL A 384 13.87 18.67 2.95
C VAL A 384 15.34 18.97 2.67
N LEU A 385 15.84 18.66 1.47
CA LEU A 385 17.23 18.90 1.07
C LEU A 385 17.58 20.39 0.96
N GLN A 386 16.61 21.23 0.58
CA GLN A 386 16.79 22.68 0.48
C GLN A 386 16.69 23.41 1.82
N ARG A 387 16.30 22.72 2.90
CA ARG A 387 16.07 23.35 4.19
C ARG A 387 17.40 23.65 4.87
N GLU A 388 17.66 24.91 5.16
CA GLU A 388 18.76 25.29 6.04
C GLU A 388 18.43 24.85 7.47
N ILE A 389 19.29 23.98 8.02
CA ILE A 389 19.23 23.61 9.43
C ILE A 389 19.82 24.78 10.22
N PRO A 390 19.09 25.38 11.18
CA PRO A 390 19.65 26.41 12.05
C PRO A 390 20.96 25.90 12.67
N LYS A 391 22.06 26.65 12.47
CA LYS A 391 23.38 26.27 12.99
C LYS A 391 23.45 26.41 14.51
N ASP A 392 22.57 27.21 15.09
CA ASP A 392 22.47 27.40 16.54
C ASP A 392 21.73 26.21 17.14
N VAL A 393 22.52 25.22 17.57
CA VAL A 393 22.03 24.15 18.43
C VAL A 393 21.66 24.81 19.76
N VAL A 394 20.36 25.03 19.98
CA VAL A 394 19.86 25.35 21.32
C VAL A 394 20.12 24.11 22.18
N THR A 395 21.14 24.17 23.01
CA THR A 395 21.50 23.10 23.94
C THR A 395 20.54 23.14 25.13
N PHE A 396 19.82 22.05 25.35
CA PHE A 396 18.93 21.89 26.50
C PHE A 396 19.65 21.37 27.75
N ASP A 397 20.99 21.40 27.76
CA ASP A 397 21.85 20.82 28.79
C ASP A 397 21.44 21.21 30.22
N ARG A 398 21.05 22.46 30.44
CA ARG A 398 20.57 22.91 31.75
C ARG A 398 19.28 22.22 32.17
N MET A 399 18.28 22.17 31.29
CA MET A 399 17.00 21.51 31.59
C MET A 399 17.20 20.01 31.78
N SER A 400 18.06 19.39 30.96
CA SER A 400 18.42 17.99 31.10
C SER A 400 19.12 17.70 32.43
N ALA A 401 20.02 18.57 32.89
CA ALA A 401 20.68 18.44 34.19
C ALA A 401 19.69 18.59 35.36
N GLU A 402 18.75 19.54 35.28
CA GLU A 402 17.69 19.71 36.29
C GLU A 402 16.77 18.47 36.34
N MET A 403 16.42 17.89 35.17
CA MET A 403 15.64 16.64 35.10
C MET A 403 16.40 15.45 35.69
N GLU A 404 17.70 15.32 35.40
CA GLU A 404 18.56 14.27 35.94
C GLU A 404 18.68 14.36 37.48
N GLU A 405 18.78 15.57 38.04
CA GLU A 405 18.79 15.77 39.49
C GLU A 405 17.45 15.36 40.14
N LEU A 406 16.33 15.77 39.54
CA LEU A 406 14.99 15.41 40.02
C LEU A 406 14.74 13.90 39.95
N SER A 407 15.13 13.27 38.84
CA SER A 407 15.06 11.82 38.62
C SER A 407 15.84 11.06 39.69
N LYS A 408 17.10 11.45 39.96
CA LYS A 408 17.92 10.86 41.03
C LYS A 408 17.26 10.98 42.41
N ARG A 409 16.66 12.14 42.72
CA ARG A 409 15.97 12.34 44.01
C ARG A 409 14.74 11.44 44.14
N LEU A 410 13.94 11.30 43.08
CA LEU A 410 12.76 10.43 43.08
C LEU A 410 13.14 8.94 43.19
N ASN A 411 14.19 8.52 42.48
CA ASN A 411 14.70 7.15 42.55
C ASN A 411 15.21 6.80 43.96
N LEU A 412 15.93 7.72 44.62
CA LEU A 412 16.36 7.53 46.01
C LEU A 412 15.18 7.33 46.97
N VAL A 413 14.08 8.07 46.78
CA VAL A 413 12.86 7.90 47.57
C VAL A 413 12.24 6.52 47.30
N ALA A 414 12.13 6.12 46.03
CA ALA A 414 11.60 4.82 45.64
C ALA A 414 12.42 3.66 46.23
N GLU A 415 13.75 3.70 46.09
CA GLU A 415 14.67 2.73 46.70
C GLU A 415 14.49 2.68 48.22
N SER A 416 14.42 3.84 48.87
CA SER A 416 14.24 3.92 50.32
C SER A 416 12.90 3.32 50.80
N LEU A 417 11.83 3.50 50.02
CA LEU A 417 10.50 2.94 50.29
C LEU A 417 10.49 1.41 50.17
N HIS A 418 11.23 0.87 49.20
CA HIS A 418 11.24 -0.55 48.86
C HIS A 418 12.35 -1.35 49.58
N ALA A 419 13.37 -0.69 50.14
CA ALA A 419 14.44 -1.34 50.89
C ALA A 419 13.92 -2.06 52.15
N SER A 420 14.38 -3.30 52.35
CA SER A 420 14.12 -4.06 53.57
C SER A 420 14.91 -3.47 54.73
N ARG A 421 14.24 -3.23 55.87
CA ARG A 421 14.86 -2.70 57.08
C ARG A 421 15.21 -3.84 58.05
N PRO A 422 16.01 -3.59 59.10
CA PRO A 422 16.46 -4.64 60.03
C PRO A 422 15.34 -5.48 60.67
N PHE A 423 14.12 -4.93 60.76
CA PHE A 423 12.92 -5.61 61.24
C PHE A 423 12.16 -6.39 60.15
N GLY A 424 12.77 -6.62 58.99
CA GLY A 424 12.25 -7.47 57.91
C GLY A 424 11.07 -6.91 57.12
N LYS A 425 10.73 -5.62 57.29
CA LYS A 425 9.66 -4.94 56.56
C LYS A 425 10.22 -3.73 55.81
N THR A 426 9.54 -3.36 54.72
CA THR A 426 9.85 -2.16 53.92
C THR A 426 9.06 -0.96 54.44
N LEU A 427 9.52 0.27 54.14
CA LEU A 427 8.76 1.48 54.45
C LEU A 427 7.40 1.49 53.72
N ARG A 428 7.34 1.00 52.48
CA ARG A 428 6.09 0.79 51.74
C ARG A 428 5.13 -0.14 52.47
N TYR A 429 5.62 -1.22 53.08
CA TYR A 429 4.78 -2.15 53.87
C TYR A 429 4.20 -1.43 55.09
N LEU A 430 5.05 -0.70 55.83
CA LEU A 430 4.60 0.05 57.00
C LEU A 430 3.56 1.12 56.62
N TYR A 431 3.80 1.87 55.54
CA TYR A 431 2.89 2.91 55.07
C TYR A 431 1.53 2.35 54.64
N THR A 432 1.49 1.19 53.97
CA THR A 432 0.23 0.57 53.51
C THR A 432 -0.54 -0.15 54.63
N HIS A 433 0.12 -0.52 55.72
CA HIS A 433 -0.49 -1.23 56.85
C HIS A 433 -0.57 -0.39 58.14
N ALA A 434 -0.15 0.88 58.08
CA ALA A 434 -0.28 1.81 59.18
C ALA A 434 -1.75 2.12 59.43
N ILE A 435 -2.18 2.01 60.69
CA ILE A 435 -3.43 2.60 61.16
C ILE A 435 -3.14 4.07 61.42
N TRP A 436 -3.54 4.92 60.48
CA TRP A 436 -3.29 6.34 60.54
C TRP A 436 -4.16 6.99 61.62
N ASP A 437 -3.52 7.57 62.63
CA ASP A 437 -4.21 8.44 63.59
C ASP A 437 -4.54 9.77 62.89
N GLN A 438 -5.82 9.98 62.57
CA GLN A 438 -6.30 11.18 61.89
C GLN A 438 -6.04 12.47 62.69
N SER A 439 -5.80 12.37 64.00
CA SER A 439 -5.50 13.55 64.83
C SER A 439 -4.10 14.13 64.59
N LEU A 440 -3.15 13.32 64.10
CA LEU A 440 -1.76 13.72 63.81
C LEU A 440 -1.54 14.24 62.38
N ILE A 441 -2.49 14.04 61.46
CA ILE A 441 -2.38 14.46 60.04
C ILE A 441 -2.77 15.94 59.87
N ARG A 442 -3.32 16.59 60.91
CA ARG A 442 -3.69 18.02 60.88
C ARG A 442 -2.58 18.97 61.34
N VAL A 443 -1.38 18.89 60.78
CA VAL A 443 -0.49 20.07 60.69
C VAL A 443 0.45 19.87 59.51
N CYS A 444 0.10 20.48 58.36
CA CYS A 444 0.96 21.26 57.47
C CYS A 444 0.12 21.80 56.33
#